data_AF-A0A497NFM4-F1
#
_entry.id   AF-A0A497NFM4-F1
#
_cell.length_a   1.000
_cell.length_b   1.000
_cell.length_c   1.000
_cell.angle_alpha   90.00
_cell.angle_beta   90.00
_cell.angle_gamma   90.00
#
_symmetry.space_group_name_H-M   'P 1'
#
loop_
_entity.id
_entity.type
_entity.pdbx_description
1 polymer ?
#
loop_
_entity_poly.entity_id
_entity_poly.type
_entity_poly.pdbx_seq_one_letter_code
_entity_poly.pdbx_strand_id
1 'polypeptide(L)'
;MLHLTFVESALERVPPSLWNHPSVVKKARQVGKHPSKILLDRTYHHRAMLKLTNAAKRGRPDILHFSLLAAFGTPLNKECLLKTYVHTVDDHLIHFNPVVRLPKNYNRFVGLIEQLYEQGKIPVKGPTLLELEQGGFQKLIEDIQPSYVIAFSRGGRPKLLQE
;
A
#
# COMPACT_ATOMS: atom_id res chain seq x y z
N MET A 1 6.88 -21.48 3.12
CA MET A 1 7.01 -20.01 3.00
C MET A 1 5.62 -19.43 3.01
N LEU A 2 5.32 -18.46 3.88
CA LEU A 2 4.00 -17.83 3.92
C LEU A 2 3.99 -16.58 3.03
N HIS A 3 2.94 -16.40 2.25
CA HIS A 3 2.71 -15.21 1.44
C HIS A 3 1.54 -14.43 2.03
N LEU A 4 1.80 -13.22 2.52
CA LEU A 4 0.78 -12.32 3.03
C LEU A 4 0.54 -11.20 2.02
N THR A 5 -0.72 -11.05 1.59
CA THR A 5 -1.09 -9.99 0.65
C THR A 5 -2.17 -9.11 1.25
N PHE A 6 -1.95 -7.80 1.22
CA PHE A 6 -2.97 -6.80 1.51
C PHE A 6 -3.70 -6.43 0.21
N VAL A 7 -4.97 -6.80 0.10
CA VAL A 7 -5.76 -6.65 -1.15
C VAL A 7 -6.64 -5.40 -1.10
N GLU A 8 -6.82 -4.72 -2.24
CA GLU A 8 -7.58 -3.45 -2.36
C GLU A 8 -7.14 -2.39 -1.32
N SER A 9 -5.83 -2.28 -1.09
CA SER A 9 -5.29 -1.34 -0.10
C SER A 9 -5.57 0.10 -0.50
N ALA A 10 -6.11 0.90 0.42
CA ALA A 10 -6.52 2.30 0.23
C ALA A 10 -5.35 3.28 0.06
N LEU A 11 -4.45 2.95 -0.86
CA LEU A 11 -3.18 3.59 -1.18
C LEU A 11 -3.19 3.93 -2.67
N GLU A 12 -2.99 5.20 -3.00
CA GLU A 12 -2.97 5.71 -4.37
C GLU A 12 -2.49 7.16 -4.37
N ARG A 13 -2.01 7.65 -5.52
CA ARG A 13 -1.76 9.08 -5.73
C ARG A 13 -3.07 9.84 -5.86
N VAL A 14 -3.05 11.15 -5.60
CA VAL A 14 -4.26 11.97 -5.80
C VAL A 14 -4.68 11.93 -7.27
N PRO A 15 -5.94 11.53 -7.58
CA PRO A 15 -6.42 11.46 -8.96
C PRO A 15 -6.43 12.82 -9.68
N PRO A 16 -6.26 12.85 -11.01
CA PRO A 16 -6.27 14.09 -11.80
C PRO A 16 -7.50 14.97 -11.58
N SER A 17 -8.68 14.36 -11.41
CA SER A 17 -9.94 15.06 -11.17
C SER A 17 -9.97 15.88 -9.87
N LEU A 18 -9.03 15.64 -8.94
CA LEU A 18 -8.95 16.33 -7.65
C LEU A 18 -7.80 17.33 -7.54
N TRP A 19 -6.90 17.43 -8.53
CA TRP A 19 -5.69 18.26 -8.43
C TRP A 19 -5.96 19.74 -8.16
N ASN A 20 -7.08 20.26 -8.67
CA ASN A 20 -7.48 21.65 -8.50
C ASN A 20 -8.35 21.90 -7.25
N HIS A 21 -8.68 20.86 -6.48
CA HIS A 21 -9.52 21.03 -5.30
C HIS A 21 -8.78 21.80 -4.21
N PRO A 22 -9.40 22.81 -3.54
CA PRO A 22 -8.71 23.66 -2.56
C PRO A 22 -7.99 22.89 -1.45
N SER A 23 -8.58 21.81 -0.94
CA SER A 23 -7.96 20.98 0.12
C SER A 23 -6.70 20.24 -0.37
N VAL A 24 -6.69 19.78 -1.63
CA VAL A 24 -5.55 19.10 -2.25
C VAL A 24 -4.46 20.12 -2.53
N VAL A 25 -4.80 21.25 -3.16
CA VAL A 25 -3.86 22.34 -3.47
C VAL A 25 -3.19 22.86 -2.20
N LYS A 26 -3.96 23.06 -1.12
CA LYS A 26 -3.43 23.47 0.19
C LYS A 26 -2.39 22.48 0.70
N LYS A 27 -2.70 21.17 0.67
CA LYS A 27 -1.78 20.13 1.15
C LYS A 27 -0.53 20.03 0.28
N ALA A 28 -0.70 20.03 -1.05
CA ALA A 28 0.38 20.00 -2.03
C ALA A 28 1.37 21.16 -1.83
N ARG A 29 0.85 22.39 -1.64
CA ARG A 29 1.66 23.57 -1.31
C ARG A 29 2.39 23.42 0.02
N GLN A 30 1.72 22.91 1.06
CA GLN A 30 2.33 22.70 2.38
C GLN A 30 3.55 21.77 2.33
N VAL A 31 3.51 20.73 1.48
CA VAL A 31 4.62 19.78 1.33
C VAL A 31 5.58 20.12 0.18
N GLY A 32 5.34 21.21 -0.55
CA GLY A 32 6.17 21.65 -1.67
C GLY A 32 6.17 20.71 -2.88
N LYS A 33 5.08 19.96 -3.10
CA LYS A 33 4.97 18.98 -4.21
C LYS A 33 3.77 19.30 -5.10
N HIS A 34 3.83 18.86 -6.35
CA HIS A 34 2.67 18.88 -7.24
C HIS A 34 1.58 17.90 -6.72
N PRO A 35 0.27 18.20 -6.85
CA PRO A 35 -0.82 17.30 -6.44
C PRO A 35 -0.70 15.86 -6.96
N SER A 36 -0.17 15.69 -8.18
CA SER A 36 0.05 14.35 -8.75
C SER A 36 1.11 13.50 -8.03
N LYS A 37 1.95 14.11 -7.20
CA LYS A 37 3.06 13.43 -6.51
C LYS A 37 2.78 13.12 -5.04
N ILE A 38 1.60 13.48 -4.55
CA ILE A 38 1.20 13.22 -3.16
C ILE A 38 0.18 12.08 -3.09
N LEU A 39 0.19 11.35 -1.98
CA LEU A 39 -0.81 10.32 -1.73
C LEU A 39 -2.18 10.92 -1.42
N LEU A 40 -3.24 10.22 -1.84
CA LEU A 40 -4.58 10.51 -1.39
C LEU A 40 -4.72 10.09 0.08
N ASP A 41 -5.08 11.04 0.94
CA ASP A 41 -5.30 10.80 2.37
C ASP A 41 -6.57 11.54 2.82
N ARG A 42 -7.52 10.79 3.37
CA ARG A 42 -8.81 11.30 3.82
C ARG A 42 -8.67 12.39 4.88
N THR A 43 -7.66 12.31 5.74
CA THR A 43 -7.39 13.31 6.79
C THR A 43 -7.28 14.72 6.20
N TYR A 44 -6.65 14.84 5.03
CA TYR A 44 -6.41 16.12 4.37
C TYR A 44 -7.36 16.39 3.19
N HIS A 45 -7.81 15.33 2.50
CA HIS A 45 -8.52 15.41 1.24
C HIS A 45 -10.01 15.07 1.34
N HIS A 46 -10.56 14.89 2.55
CA HIS A 46 -11.96 14.46 2.77
C HIS A 46 -12.97 15.16 1.85
N ARG A 47 -12.98 16.50 1.83
CA ARG A 47 -13.89 17.30 0.99
C ARG A 47 -13.73 17.05 -0.51
N ALA A 48 -12.49 16.86 -0.98
CA ALA A 48 -12.23 16.54 -2.38
C ALA A 48 -12.75 15.13 -2.73
N MET A 49 -12.59 14.19 -1.80
CA MET A 49 -12.91 12.78 -2.00
C MET A 49 -14.42 12.49 -2.08
N LEU A 50 -15.29 13.38 -1.59
CA LEU A 50 -16.74 13.20 -1.68
C LEU A 50 -17.26 13.02 -3.11
N LYS A 51 -16.47 13.44 -4.10
CA LYS A 51 -16.77 13.36 -5.54
C LYS A 51 -16.27 12.07 -6.19
N LEU A 52 -15.49 11.26 -5.48
CA LEU A 52 -14.87 10.06 -6.01
C LEU A 52 -15.84 8.88 -5.93
N THR A 53 -15.87 8.09 -7.00
CA THR A 53 -16.44 6.73 -6.94
C THR A 53 -15.71 5.92 -5.87
N ASN A 54 -16.47 5.16 -5.09
CA ASN A 54 -15.96 4.32 -3.99
C ASN A 54 -15.11 5.10 -2.97
N ALA A 55 -15.42 6.38 -2.72
CA ALA A 55 -14.71 7.22 -1.76
C ALA A 55 -14.46 6.51 -0.43
N ALA A 56 -15.44 5.73 0.06
CA ALA A 56 -15.39 4.90 1.26
C ALA A 56 -14.14 4.00 1.36
N LYS A 57 -13.68 3.43 0.25
CA LYS A 57 -12.53 2.51 0.17
C LYS A 57 -11.18 3.20 -0.04
N ARG A 58 -11.16 4.54 -0.17
CA ARG A 58 -10.00 5.29 -0.64
C ARG A 58 -9.38 6.17 0.44
N GLY A 59 -8.11 6.52 0.24
CA GLY A 59 -7.37 7.50 1.04
C GLY A 59 -7.22 7.14 2.52
N ARG A 60 -6.89 5.88 2.81
CA ARG A 60 -6.58 5.40 4.17
C ARG A 60 -5.22 4.67 4.19
N PRO A 61 -4.10 5.35 3.89
CA PRO A 61 -2.78 4.73 3.90
C PRO A 61 -2.37 4.24 5.29
N ASP A 62 -2.95 4.83 6.33
CA ASP A 62 -2.72 4.51 7.73
C ASP A 62 -3.04 3.04 8.06
N ILE A 63 -4.13 2.50 7.51
CA ILE A 63 -4.52 1.10 7.74
C ILE A 63 -3.42 0.16 7.22
N LEU A 64 -2.94 0.41 6.00
CA LEU A 64 -1.86 -0.37 5.42
C LEU A 64 -0.57 -0.19 6.23
N HIS A 65 -0.23 1.03 6.63
CA HIS A 65 0.97 1.32 7.43
C HIS A 65 1.01 0.51 8.72
N PHE A 66 -0.06 0.54 9.52
CA PHE A 66 -0.14 -0.23 10.76
C PHE A 66 -0.08 -1.73 10.50
N SER A 67 -0.77 -2.21 9.47
CA SER A 67 -0.80 -3.64 9.14
C SER A 67 0.57 -4.15 8.70
N LEU A 68 1.30 -3.37 7.90
CA LEU A 68 2.68 -3.68 7.51
C LEU A 68 3.61 -3.67 8.73
N LEU A 69 3.53 -2.66 9.62
CA LEU A 69 4.35 -2.65 10.84
C LEU A 69 4.11 -3.88 11.71
N ALA A 70 2.86 -4.34 11.82
CA ALA A 70 2.53 -5.56 12.53
C ALA A 70 3.15 -6.80 11.85
N ALA A 71 2.97 -6.94 10.53
CA ALA A 71 3.51 -8.07 9.76
C ALA A 71 5.05 -8.15 9.85
N PHE A 72 5.75 -7.03 9.61
CA PHE A 72 7.21 -6.95 9.65
C PHE A 72 7.79 -7.08 11.06
N GLY A 73 6.98 -6.83 12.10
CA GLY A 73 7.37 -7.02 13.50
C GLY A 73 7.38 -8.47 13.97
N THR A 74 6.78 -9.40 13.21
CA THR A 74 6.66 -10.80 13.60
C THR A 74 8.00 -11.56 13.59
N PRO A 75 8.18 -12.60 14.42
CA PRO A 75 9.31 -13.52 14.31
C PRO A 75 9.42 -14.14 12.92
N LEU A 76 8.27 -14.47 12.30
CA LEU A 76 8.21 -15.07 10.98
C LEU A 76 8.89 -14.20 9.91
N ASN A 77 8.67 -12.88 9.95
CA ASN A 77 9.37 -11.96 9.05
C ASN A 77 10.87 -11.84 9.38
N LYS A 78 11.24 -11.84 10.68
CA LYS A 78 12.65 -11.78 11.10
C LYS A 78 13.46 -12.98 10.60
N GLU A 79 12.84 -14.16 10.54
CA GLU A 79 13.42 -15.38 9.97
C GLU A 79 13.30 -15.44 8.43
N CYS A 80 12.85 -14.36 7.78
CA CYS A 80 12.64 -14.28 6.32
C CYS A 80 11.68 -15.36 5.77
N LEU A 81 10.74 -15.84 6.59
CA LEU A 81 9.74 -16.86 6.24
C LEU A 81 8.39 -16.26 5.80
N LEU A 82 8.30 -14.93 5.74
CA LEU A 82 7.15 -14.16 5.29
C LEU A 82 7.51 -13.35 4.04
N LYS A 83 6.81 -13.57 2.94
CA LYS A 83 6.80 -12.67 1.78
C LYS A 83 5.56 -11.77 1.85
N THR A 84 5.76 -10.46 1.79
CA THR A 84 4.67 -9.49 1.92
C THR A 84 4.44 -8.73 0.62
N TYR A 85 3.17 -8.68 0.20
CA TYR A 85 2.72 -7.99 -1.01
C TYR A 85 1.57 -7.05 -0.68
N VAL A 86 1.43 -5.99 -1.47
CA VAL A 86 0.31 -5.05 -1.37
C VAL A 86 -0.28 -4.85 -2.76
N HIS A 87 -1.55 -5.17 -2.93
CA HIS A 87 -2.35 -4.74 -4.06
C HIS A 87 -3.12 -3.48 -3.67
N THR A 88 -3.01 -2.43 -4.47
CA THR A 88 -3.63 -1.12 -4.20
C THR A 88 -5.03 -1.01 -4.82
N VAL A 89 -5.74 0.08 -4.52
CA VAL A 89 -7.02 0.42 -5.16
C VAL A 89 -6.86 0.99 -6.57
N ASP A 90 -5.64 1.34 -6.96
CA ASP A 90 -5.28 1.84 -8.29
C ASP A 90 -4.50 0.80 -9.12
N ASP A 91 -4.71 -0.49 -8.84
CA ASP A 91 -4.18 -1.66 -9.57
C ASP A 91 -2.64 -1.69 -9.73
N HIS A 92 -1.95 -1.37 -8.64
CA HIS A 92 -0.51 -1.62 -8.49
C HIS A 92 -0.25 -2.76 -7.52
N LEU A 93 0.83 -3.50 -7.80
CA LEU A 93 1.42 -4.47 -6.88
C LEU A 93 2.71 -3.88 -6.32
N ILE A 94 2.83 -3.91 -4.98
CA ILE A 94 4.04 -3.53 -4.28
C ILE A 94 4.62 -4.77 -3.59
N HIS A 95 5.87 -5.06 -3.93
CA HIS A 95 6.68 -6.11 -3.34
C HIS A 95 7.54 -5.52 -2.22
N PHE A 96 7.51 -6.14 -1.05
CA PHE A 96 8.35 -5.74 0.07
C PHE A 96 9.38 -6.83 0.38
N ASN A 97 10.66 -6.45 0.35
CA ASN A 97 11.74 -7.31 0.78
C ASN A 97 11.65 -7.54 2.30
N PRO A 98 11.73 -8.79 2.81
CA PRO A 98 11.59 -9.08 4.25
C PRO A 98 12.58 -8.33 5.15
N VAL A 99 13.73 -7.91 4.63
CA VAL A 99 14.76 -7.17 5.40
C VAL A 99 14.49 -5.66 5.50
N VAL A 100 13.47 -5.15 4.80
CA VAL A 100 13.16 -3.72 4.80
C VAL A 100 12.78 -3.24 6.21
N ARG A 101 13.34 -2.11 6.62
CA ARG A 101 12.96 -1.42 7.86
C ARG A 101 11.97 -0.32 7.54
N LEU A 102 10.68 -0.63 7.71
CA LEU A 102 9.62 0.34 7.45
C LEU A 102 9.67 1.52 8.43
N PRO A 103 9.44 2.76 7.97
CA PRO A 103 9.36 3.91 8.85
C PRO A 103 8.22 3.75 9.86
N LYS A 104 8.52 3.82 11.16
CA LYS A 104 7.49 3.81 12.22
C LYS A 104 6.63 5.07 12.23
N ASN A 105 7.17 6.19 11.77
CA ASN A 105 6.45 7.45 11.66
C ASN A 105 5.63 7.47 10.35
N TYR A 106 4.33 7.77 10.47
CA TYR A 106 3.40 7.80 9.34
C TYR A 106 3.84 8.74 8.21
N ASN A 107 4.25 9.97 8.52
CA ASN A 107 4.65 10.93 7.48
C ASN A 107 5.91 10.47 6.72
N ARG A 108 6.84 9.77 7.39
CA ARG A 108 8.00 9.16 6.72
C ARG A 108 7.59 7.97 5.85
N PHE A 109 6.61 7.18 6.27
CA PHE A 109 6.03 6.12 5.44
C PHE A 109 5.36 6.69 4.19
N VAL A 110 4.54 7.74 4.35
CA VAL A 110 3.92 8.46 3.22
C VAL A 110 4.99 8.95 2.23
N GLY A 111 6.05 9.60 2.72
CA GLY A 111 7.14 10.05 1.86
C GLY A 111 7.85 8.93 1.11
N LEU A 112 8.08 7.79 1.77
CA LEU A 112 8.66 6.59 1.17
C LEU A 112 7.78 6.04 0.04
N ILE A 113 6.47 5.93 0.26
CA ILE A 113 5.55 5.42 -0.77
C ILE A 113 5.39 6.42 -1.92
N GLU A 114 5.31 7.73 -1.64
CA GLU A 114 5.29 8.76 -2.70
C GLU A 114 6.53 8.67 -3.61
N GLN A 115 7.69 8.43 -3.01
CA GLN A 115 8.93 8.16 -3.73
C GLN A 115 8.87 6.86 -4.52
N LEU A 116 8.25 5.80 -3.97
CA LEU A 116 8.11 4.52 -4.65
C LEU A 116 7.29 4.65 -5.92
N TYR A 117 6.15 5.35 -5.87
CA TYR A 117 5.37 5.66 -7.07
C TYR A 117 6.14 6.52 -8.09
N GLU A 118 7.11 7.32 -7.67
CA GLU A 118 7.91 8.15 -8.59
C GLU A 118 9.01 7.33 -9.27
N GLN A 119 9.64 6.42 -8.52
CA GLN A 119 10.86 5.74 -8.93
C GLN A 119 10.64 4.30 -9.40
N GLY A 120 9.48 3.71 -9.11
CA GLY A 120 9.16 2.30 -9.32
C GLY A 120 9.88 1.35 -8.36
N LYS A 121 11.06 1.70 -7.87
CA LYS A 121 11.86 0.89 -6.94
C LYS A 121 12.59 1.73 -5.90
N ILE A 122 12.77 1.16 -4.71
CA ILE A 122 13.53 1.77 -3.61
C ILE A 122 14.46 0.73 -2.97
N PRO A 123 15.73 1.06 -2.69
CA PRO A 123 16.46 2.23 -3.19
C PRO A 123 16.66 2.15 -4.72
N VAL A 124 16.84 3.31 -5.37
CA VAL A 124 17.06 3.36 -6.83
C VAL A 124 18.39 2.70 -7.22
N LYS A 125 19.39 2.80 -6.33
CA LYS A 125 20.71 2.17 -6.47
C LYS A 125 20.93 1.20 -5.31
N GLY A 126 21.41 0.00 -5.63
CA GLY A 126 21.65 -1.06 -4.66
C GLY A 126 20.53 -2.11 -4.63
N PRO A 127 20.52 -2.98 -3.60
CA PRO A 127 19.53 -4.05 -3.48
C PRO A 127 18.12 -3.50 -3.29
N THR A 128 17.18 -3.87 -4.18
CA THR A 128 15.78 -3.43 -4.10
C THR A 128 15.12 -3.94 -2.81
N LEU A 129 14.50 -3.01 -2.08
CA LEU A 129 13.74 -3.27 -0.86
C LEU A 129 12.23 -3.14 -1.07
N LEU A 130 11.82 -2.20 -1.92
CA LEU A 130 10.44 -2.05 -2.38
C LEU A 130 10.43 -1.95 -3.89
N GLU A 131 9.49 -2.61 -4.53
CA GLU A 131 9.27 -2.54 -5.97
C GLU A 131 7.78 -2.41 -6.24
N LEU A 132 7.43 -1.49 -7.15
CA LEU A 132 6.08 -1.21 -7.57
C LEU A 132 5.98 -1.54 -9.05
N GLU A 133 5.02 -2.40 -9.37
CA GLU A 133 4.68 -2.77 -10.74
C GLU A 133 3.19 -2.52 -10.97
N GLN A 134 2.83 -2.27 -12.22
CA GLN A 134 1.43 -2.22 -12.61
C GLN A 134 0.92 -3.64 -12.84
N GLY A 135 -0.20 -3.99 -12.21
CA GLY A 135 -0.72 -5.35 -12.29
C GLY A 135 -1.85 -5.61 -11.31
N GLY A 136 -2.80 -6.43 -11.74
CA GLY A 136 -3.91 -6.86 -10.89
C GLY A 136 -3.52 -8.00 -9.94
N PHE A 137 -4.34 -8.21 -8.91
CA PHE A 137 -4.17 -9.28 -7.93
C PHE A 137 -4.07 -10.69 -8.55
N GLN A 138 -4.73 -10.93 -9.69
CA GLN A 138 -4.69 -12.21 -10.39
C GLN A 138 -3.27 -12.59 -10.83
N LYS A 139 -2.51 -11.62 -11.38
CA LYS A 139 -1.11 -11.81 -11.78
C LYS A 139 -0.26 -12.28 -10.60
N LEU A 140 -0.48 -11.71 -9.41
CA LEU A 140 0.24 -12.08 -8.21
C LEU A 140 0.03 -13.56 -7.84
N ILE A 141 -1.19 -14.07 -7.98
CA ILE A 141 -1.48 -15.49 -7.69
C ILE A 141 -0.80 -16.40 -8.72
N GLU A 142 -0.80 -16.00 -9.99
CA GLU A 142 -0.12 -16.72 -11.06
C GLU A 142 1.41 -16.76 -10.88
N ASP A 143 2.00 -15.65 -10.43
CA ASP A 143 3.44 -15.55 -10.17
C ASP A 143 3.85 -16.34 -8.92
N ILE A 144 3.04 -16.32 -7.85
CA ILE A 144 3.33 -17.02 -6.61
C ILE A 144 3.10 -18.54 -6.74
N GLN A 145 2.11 -18.95 -7.54
CA GLN A 145 1.62 -20.35 -7.63
C GLN A 145 1.40 -20.99 -6.24
N PRO A 146 0.57 -20.39 -5.37
CA PRO A 146 0.40 -20.87 -4.01
C PRO A 146 -0.30 -22.23 -3.99
N SER A 147 0.17 -23.14 -3.15
CA SER A 147 -0.50 -24.44 -2.93
C SER A 147 -1.89 -24.30 -2.31
N TYR A 148 -2.13 -23.22 -1.56
CA TYR A 148 -3.40 -22.93 -0.91
C TYR A 148 -3.59 -21.43 -0.71
N VAL A 149 -4.80 -20.94 -0.97
CA VAL A 149 -5.16 -19.51 -0.84
C VAL A 149 -6.26 -19.35 0.20
N ILE A 150 -6.04 -18.44 1.15
CA ILE A 150 -7.01 -18.08 2.19
C ILE A 150 -7.32 -16.59 2.08
N ALA A 151 -8.62 -16.26 2.00
CA ALA A 151 -9.11 -14.89 2.09
C ALA A 151 -9.88 -14.71 3.40
N PHE A 152 -9.58 -13.64 4.13
CA PHE A 152 -10.31 -13.28 5.34
C PHE A 152 -11.51 -12.40 4.98
N SER A 153 -12.71 -12.80 5.40
CA SER A 153 -13.94 -12.05 5.15
C SER A 153 -14.92 -12.22 6.31
N ARG A 154 -15.68 -11.16 6.60
CA ARG A 154 -16.78 -11.20 7.59
C ARG A 154 -17.90 -12.16 7.19
N GLY A 155 -18.07 -12.41 5.89
CA GLY A 155 -19.02 -13.39 5.36
C GLY A 155 -18.43 -14.79 5.17
N GLY A 156 -17.17 -15.00 5.56
CA GLY A 156 -16.50 -16.30 5.48
C GLY A 156 -17.01 -17.30 6.52
N ARG A 157 -16.48 -18.53 6.46
CA ARG A 157 -16.74 -19.56 7.46
C ARG A 157 -15.61 -19.57 8.49
N PRO A 158 -15.89 -19.51 9.81
CA PRO A 158 -14.87 -19.70 10.83
C PRO A 158 -14.18 -21.06 10.64
N LYS A 159 -12.85 -21.06 10.61
CA LYS A 159 -12.04 -22.27 10.52
C LYS A 159 -10.83 -22.12 11.43
N LEU A 160 -10.48 -23.18 12.14
CA LEU A 160 -9.22 -23.22 12.88
C LEU A 160 -8.07 -23.23 11.88
N LEU A 161 -7.03 -22.46 12.17
CA LEU A 161 -5.77 -22.55 11.43
C LEU A 161 -5.10 -23.85 11.88
N GLN A 162 -5.28 -24.91 11.09
CA GLN A 162 -4.62 -26.20 11.30
C GLN A 162 -3.26 -26.16 10.59
N GLU A 163 -2.23 -26.65 11.28
CA GLU A 163 -0.87 -26.81 10.73
C GLU A 163 -0.83 -27.77 9.54
#